data_AF-A0A7Y8KQP6-F1
#
_entry.id   AF-A0A7Y8KQP6-F1
#
_cell.length_a   1.000
_cell.length_b   1.000
_cell.length_c   1.000
_cell.angle_alpha   90.00
_cell.angle_beta   90.00
_cell.angle_gamma   90.00
#
_symmetry.space_group_name_H-M   'P 1'
#
loop_
_entity.id
_entity.type
_entity.pdbx_description
1 polymer ?
#
loop_
_entity_poly.entity_id
_entity_poly.type
_entity_poly.pdbx_seq_one_letter_code
_entity_poly.pdbx_strand_id
1 'polypeptide(L)'
;MNDYTELKRLAEAAKNDCGDYVALNDYGMAVPPAVVLELIADLERNQRMLLASCMDLGAIGNALNADMNADGDELLGMVVELKAERDKLKAPTANAWRVTDRKGKRFTIYHQVLAEAIADLGLTVTPMCDVPPYGWECSRDKGHTGPCAASEVTP
;
A
#
# COMPACT_ATOMS: atom_id res chain seq x y z
N MET A 1 -22.32 9.36 -0.58
CA MET A 1 -23.49 8.46 -0.77
C MET A 1 -23.95 8.68 -2.20
N ASN A 2 -24.02 7.62 -3.01
CA ASN A 2 -24.37 7.79 -4.42
C ASN A 2 -25.85 8.17 -4.53
N ASP A 3 -26.14 9.26 -5.21
CA ASP A 3 -27.50 9.70 -5.47
C ASP A 3 -28.05 8.93 -6.68
N TYR A 4 -28.93 7.96 -6.41
CA TYR A 4 -29.63 7.16 -7.41
C TYR A 4 -31.12 7.56 -7.51
N THR A 5 -31.51 8.73 -6.98
CA THR A 5 -32.91 9.17 -6.91
C THR A 5 -33.55 9.23 -8.29
N GLU A 6 -32.84 9.79 -9.27
CA GLU A 6 -33.34 9.90 -10.64
C GLU A 6 -33.41 8.54 -11.34
N LEU A 7 -32.43 7.67 -11.13
CA LEU A 7 -32.43 6.31 -11.66
C LEU A 7 -33.61 5.50 -11.10
N LYS A 8 -33.88 5.63 -9.80
CA LYS A 8 -35.01 4.98 -9.14
C LYS A 8 -36.33 5.46 -9.74
N ARG A 9 -36.49 6.78 -9.92
CA ARG A 9 -37.68 7.39 -10.53
C ARG A 9 -37.92 6.88 -11.96
N LEU A 10 -36.88 6.86 -12.78
CA LEU A 10 -36.96 6.38 -14.17
C LEU A 10 -37.27 4.88 -14.23
N ALA A 11 -36.65 4.07 -13.37
CA ALA A 11 -36.91 2.65 -13.30
C ALA A 11 -38.33 2.33 -12.80
N GLU A 12 -38.86 3.10 -11.84
CA GLU A 12 -40.25 3.00 -11.38
C GLU A 12 -41.24 3.34 -12.50
N ALA A 13 -41.00 4.42 -13.25
CA ALA A 13 -41.82 4.81 -14.39
C ALA A 13 -41.83 3.72 -15.47
N ALA A 14 -40.65 3.25 -15.90
CA ALA A 14 -40.52 2.22 -16.93
C ALA A 14 -41.06 0.84 -16.50
N LYS A 15 -41.04 0.53 -15.20
CA LYS A 15 -41.65 -0.70 -14.66
C LYS A 15 -43.17 -0.64 -14.67
N ASN A 16 -43.75 0.52 -14.32
CA ASN A 16 -45.20 0.69 -14.22
C ASN A 16 -45.86 0.77 -15.60
N ASP A 17 -45.22 1.41 -16.58
CA ASP A 17 -45.71 1.54 -17.94
C ASP A 17 -44.83 0.78 -18.94
N CYS A 18 -44.71 -0.54 -18.75
CA CYS A 18 -43.82 -1.40 -19.55
C CYS A 18 -44.16 -1.50 -21.05
N GLY A 19 -45.31 -0.97 -21.48
CA GLY A 19 -45.70 -0.82 -22.88
C GLY A 19 -45.44 0.57 -23.46
N ASP A 20 -45.02 1.53 -22.65
CA ASP A 20 -44.65 2.87 -23.09
C ASP A 20 -43.17 2.90 -23.52
N TYR A 21 -42.98 2.98 -24.82
CA TYR A 21 -41.65 3.09 -25.43
C TYR A 21 -40.92 4.37 -25.01
N VAL A 22 -41.63 5.44 -24.64
CA VAL A 22 -41.01 6.69 -24.15
C VAL A 22 -40.41 6.45 -22.77
N ALA A 23 -41.17 5.89 -21.82
CA ALA A 23 -40.68 5.56 -20.48
C ALA A 23 -39.50 4.58 -20.49
N LEU A 24 -39.54 3.56 -21.36
CA LEU A 24 -38.43 2.61 -21.55
C LEU A 24 -37.19 3.28 -22.14
N ASN A 25 -37.36 4.20 -23.10
CA ASN A 25 -36.26 4.93 -23.71
C ASN A 25 -35.64 5.95 -22.73
N ASP A 26 -36.46 6.64 -21.95
CA ASP A 26 -36.02 7.60 -20.93
C ASP A 26 -35.24 6.92 -19.79
N TYR A 27 -35.63 5.69 -19.43
CA TYR A 27 -34.85 4.88 -18.51
C TYR A 27 -33.48 4.50 -19.07
N GLY A 28 -33.38 4.18 -20.37
CA GLY A 28 -32.12 4.17 -21.11
C GLY A 28 -31.06 3.13 -20.70
N MET A 29 -31.36 2.22 -19.77
CA MET A 29 -30.42 1.19 -19.30
C MET A 29 -30.58 -0.14 -20.05
N ALA A 30 -29.47 -0.84 -20.22
CA ALA A 30 -29.46 -2.19 -20.80
C ALA A 30 -30.10 -3.27 -19.89
N VAL A 31 -30.26 -2.97 -18.60
CA VAL A 31 -30.76 -3.90 -17.58
C VAL A 31 -32.24 -3.61 -17.30
N PRO A 32 -33.13 -4.62 -17.16
CA PRO A 32 -34.55 -4.39 -16.91
C PRO A 32 -34.79 -3.51 -15.67
N PRO A 33 -35.78 -2.59 -15.71
CA PRO A 33 -36.10 -1.70 -14.58
C PRO A 33 -36.32 -2.42 -13.25
N ALA A 34 -36.96 -3.60 -13.28
CA ALA A 34 -37.21 -4.40 -12.09
C ALA A 34 -35.91 -4.83 -11.37
N VAL A 35 -34.89 -5.24 -12.13
CA VAL A 35 -33.59 -5.67 -11.59
C VAL A 35 -32.86 -4.48 -10.96
N VAL A 36 -32.91 -3.31 -11.58
CA VAL A 36 -32.30 -2.10 -11.02
C VAL A 36 -32.99 -1.68 -9.72
N LEU A 37 -34.31 -1.77 -9.63
CA LEU A 37 -35.04 -1.48 -8.40
C LEU A 37 -34.72 -2.47 -7.27
N GLU A 38 -34.55 -3.76 -7.59
CA GLU A 38 -34.09 -4.76 -6.61
C GLU A 38 -32.67 -4.46 -6.10
N LEU A 39 -31.75 -4.11 -7.01
CA LEU A 39 -30.38 -3.74 -6.63
C LEU A 39 -30.34 -2.48 -5.77
N ILE A 40 -31.21 -1.49 -6.07
CA ILE A 40 -31.37 -0.30 -5.24
C ILE A 40 -31.89 -0.66 -3.84
N ALA A 41 -32.91 -1.52 -3.76
CA ALA A 41 -33.46 -1.97 -2.47
C ALA A 41 -32.43 -2.76 -1.65
N ASP A 42 -31.64 -3.62 -2.30
CA ASP A 42 -30.54 -4.35 -1.67
C ASP A 42 -29.44 -3.41 -1.17
N LEU A 43 -29.07 -2.40 -1.96
CA LEU A 43 -28.10 -1.39 -1.56
C LEU A 43 -28.60 -0.63 -0.31
N GLU A 44 -29.86 -0.18 -0.33
CA GLU A 44 -30.49 0.50 0.82
C GLU A 44 -30.50 -0.41 2.07
N ARG A 45 -30.84 -1.70 1.92
CA ARG A 45 -30.81 -2.66 3.03
C ARG A 45 -29.39 -2.83 3.59
N ASN A 46 -28.41 -3.02 2.72
CA ASN A 46 -27.02 -3.20 3.11
C ASN A 46 -26.46 -1.96 3.81
N GLN A 47 -26.85 -0.76 3.37
CA GLN A 47 -26.47 0.49 4.03
C GLN A 47 -27.04 0.59 5.45
N ARG A 48 -28.32 0.23 5.64
CA ARG A 48 -28.94 0.20 6.98
C ARG A 48 -28.28 -0.84 7.88
N MET A 49 -27.99 -2.03 7.36
CA MET A 49 -27.28 -3.08 8.09
C MET A 49 -25.88 -2.63 8.50
N LEU A 50 -25.12 -2.01 7.59
CA LEU A 50 -23.78 -1.50 7.89
C LEU A 50 -23.84 -0.44 8.99
N LEU A 51 -24.79 0.49 8.91
CA LEU A 51 -24.96 1.52 9.93
C LEU A 51 -25.29 0.92 11.29
N ALA A 52 -26.20 -0.06 11.35
CA ALA A 52 -26.54 -0.77 12.58
C ALA A 52 -25.30 -1.48 13.16
N SER A 53 -24.54 -2.21 12.33
CA SER A 53 -23.30 -2.86 12.76
C SER A 53 -22.27 -1.86 13.32
N CYS A 54 -22.11 -0.69 12.70
CA CYS A 54 -21.20 0.35 13.22
C CYS A 54 -21.66 0.90 14.57
N MET A 55 -22.98 1.08 14.75
CA MET A 55 -23.53 1.49 16.04
C MET A 55 -23.34 0.42 17.12
N ASP A 56 -23.57 -0.85 16.79
CA ASP A 56 -23.36 -1.98 17.69
C ASP A 56 -21.89 -2.11 18.09
N LEU A 57 -20.95 -1.93 17.16
CA LEU A 57 -19.51 -1.91 17.46
C LEU A 57 -19.15 -0.80 18.45
N GLY A 58 -19.70 0.40 18.27
CA GLY A 58 -19.52 1.51 19.21
C GLY A 58 -20.11 1.20 20.59
N ALA A 59 -21.29 0.60 20.65
CA ALA A 59 -21.92 0.18 21.90
C ALA A 59 -21.12 -0.91 22.63
N ILE A 60 -20.58 -1.88 21.88
CA ILE A 60 -19.69 -2.92 22.41
C ILE A 60 -18.41 -2.28 22.96
N GLY A 61 -17.77 -1.36 22.22
CA GLY A 61 -16.60 -0.63 22.68
C GLY A 61 -16.85 0.09 24.01
N ASN A 62 -17.97 0.81 24.10
CA ASN A 62 -18.40 1.47 25.35
C ASN A 62 -18.63 0.47 26.49
N ALA A 63 -19.29 -0.67 26.22
CA ALA A 63 -19.56 -1.69 27.22
C ALA A 63 -18.29 -2.37 27.74
N LEU A 64 -17.28 -2.51 26.88
CA LEU A 64 -15.96 -3.03 27.23
C LEU A 64 -15.05 -1.97 27.87
N ASN A 65 -15.52 -0.71 27.98
CA ASN A 65 -14.70 0.45 28.37
C ASN A 65 -13.40 0.54 27.54
N ALA A 66 -13.50 0.19 26.26
CA ALA A 66 -12.41 0.25 25.30
C ALA A 66 -12.42 1.64 24.66
N ASP A 67 -11.30 2.36 24.79
CA ASP A 67 -11.09 3.59 24.04
C ASP A 67 -10.44 3.24 22.70
N MET A 68 -11.28 2.87 21.73
CA MET A 68 -10.83 2.43 20.40
C MET A 68 -10.01 3.50 19.65
N ASN A 69 -10.10 4.78 20.07
CA ASN A 69 -9.25 5.83 19.51
C ASN A 69 -7.86 5.79 20.17
N ALA A 70 -7.81 5.75 21.50
CA ALA A 70 -6.54 5.65 22.23
C ALA A 70 -5.78 4.36 21.89
N ASP A 71 -6.48 3.22 21.81
CA ASP A 71 -5.90 1.94 21.38
C ASP A 71 -5.34 2.03 19.95
N GLY A 72 -6.05 2.75 19.06
CA GLY A 72 -5.59 3.00 17.70
C GLY A 72 -4.33 3.87 17.65
N ASP A 73 -4.28 4.93 18.45
CA ASP A 73 -3.13 5.83 18.56
C ASP A 73 -1.91 5.11 19.15
N GLU A 74 -2.09 4.26 20.15
CA GLU A 74 -1.03 3.45 20.74
C GLU A 74 -0.42 2.48 19.70
N LEU A 75 -1.26 1.76 18.96
CA LEU A 75 -0.82 0.87 17.89
C LEU A 75 -0.07 1.62 16.78
N LEU A 76 -0.54 2.81 16.40
CA LEU A 76 0.16 3.65 15.42
C LEU A 76 1.53 4.10 15.95
N GLY A 77 1.63 4.47 17.23
CA GLY A 77 2.89 4.78 17.91
C GLY A 77 3.88 3.61 17.85
N MET A 78 3.43 2.41 18.22
CA MET A 78 4.25 1.20 18.13
C MET A 78 4.71 0.92 16.69
N VAL A 79 3.87 1.13 15.68
CA VAL A 79 4.25 0.95 14.27
C VAL A 79 5.32 1.96 13.85
N VAL A 80 5.28 3.20 14.35
CA VAL A 80 6.32 4.20 14.09
C VAL A 80 7.65 3.75 14.69
N GLU A 81 7.65 3.27 15.94
CA GLU A 81 8.85 2.74 16.60
C GLU A 81 9.43 1.54 15.84
N LEU A 82 8.58 0.56 15.49
CA LEU A 82 8.99 -0.61 14.71
C LEU A 82 9.54 -0.25 13.34
N LYS A 83 8.99 0.78 12.68
CA LYS A 83 9.54 1.30 11.43
C LYS A 83 10.92 1.90 11.65
N ALA A 84 11.11 2.69 12.70
CA ALA A 84 12.41 3.27 13.04
C ALA A 84 13.45 2.18 13.35
N GLU A 85 13.07 1.13 14.10
CA GLU A 85 13.95 -0.02 14.36
C GLU A 85 14.27 -0.80 13.09
N ARG A 86 13.26 -1.10 12.26
CA ARG A 86 13.46 -1.73 10.96
C ARG A 86 14.43 -0.92 10.10
N ASP A 87 14.31 0.40 10.07
CA ASP A 87 15.17 1.25 9.24
C ASP A 87 16.61 1.29 9.77
N LYS A 88 16.79 1.31 11.10
CA LYS A 88 18.10 1.10 11.73
C LYS A 88 18.71 -0.26 11.37
N LEU A 89 17.91 -1.32 11.33
CA LEU A 89 18.37 -2.67 10.96
C LEU A 89 18.59 -2.84 9.46
N LYS A 90 17.86 -2.10 8.62
CA LYS A 90 18.06 -2.11 7.17
C LYS A 90 19.37 -1.43 6.78
N ALA A 91 19.72 -0.32 7.42
CA ALA A 91 20.95 0.43 7.12
C ALA A 91 22.23 -0.45 7.00
N PRO A 92 22.55 -1.37 7.94
CA PRO A 92 23.72 -2.25 7.81
C PRO A 92 23.58 -3.39 6.79
N THR A 93 22.35 -3.75 6.40
CA THR A 93 22.08 -4.82 5.41
C THR A 93 21.93 -4.32 3.97
N ALA A 94 21.75 -3.00 3.79
CA ALA A 94 21.55 -2.37 2.48
C ALA A 94 22.82 -2.32 1.64
N ASN A 95 24.00 -2.45 2.26
CA ASN A 95 25.28 -2.35 1.57
C ASN A 95 25.80 -3.74 1.25
N ALA A 96 25.55 -4.21 0.04
CA ALA A 96 26.19 -5.41 -0.48
C ALA A 96 27.61 -5.06 -0.95
N TRP A 97 28.60 -5.81 -0.47
CA TRP A 97 30.01 -5.62 -0.76
C TRP A 97 30.50 -6.77 -1.63
N ARG A 98 31.27 -6.43 -2.67
CA ARG A 98 31.94 -7.39 -3.52
C ARG A 98 33.35 -7.60 -3.01
N VAL A 99 33.68 -8.85 -2.70
CA VAL A 99 35.04 -9.26 -2.37
C VAL A 99 35.63 -10.03 -3.52
N THR A 100 36.88 -9.71 -3.89
CA THR A 100 37.67 -10.44 -4.88
C THR A 100 38.92 -11.01 -4.23
N ASP A 101 39.12 -12.32 -4.36
CA ASP A 101 40.31 -12.96 -3.84
C ASP A 101 41.56 -12.77 -4.72
N ARG A 102 42.73 -13.20 -4.22
CA ARG A 102 44.00 -13.12 -4.95
C ARG A 102 44.01 -13.96 -6.24
N LYS A 103 43.09 -14.91 -6.39
CA LYS A 103 42.92 -15.76 -7.58
C LYS A 103 41.82 -15.22 -8.51
N GLY A 104 41.23 -14.06 -8.21
CA GLY A 104 40.18 -13.42 -8.99
C GLY A 104 38.76 -13.97 -8.74
N LYS A 105 38.55 -14.86 -7.76
CA LYS A 105 37.22 -15.37 -7.40
C LYS A 105 36.42 -14.29 -6.66
N ARG A 106 35.15 -14.14 -7.03
CA ARG A 106 34.25 -13.11 -6.48
C ARG A 106 33.19 -13.71 -5.57
N PHE A 107 32.90 -13.02 -4.47
CA PHE A 107 31.80 -13.35 -3.55
C PHE A 107 31.17 -12.08 -2.98
N THR A 108 29.90 -12.18 -2.59
CA THR A 108 29.10 -11.06 -2.10
C THR A 108 28.89 -11.18 -0.59
N ILE A 109 29.04 -10.08 0.12
CA ILE A 109 28.86 -9.99 1.57
C ILE A 109 27.90 -8.85 1.89
N TYR A 110 26.92 -9.09 2.75
CA TYR A 110 25.86 -8.12 3.09
C TYR A 110 26.06 -7.50 4.48
N HIS A 111 27.31 -7.47 4.95
CA HIS A 111 27.66 -7.00 6.29
C HIS A 111 28.91 -6.12 6.22
N GLN A 112 28.76 -4.83 6.52
CA GLN A 112 29.83 -3.83 6.39
C GLN A 112 31.07 -4.18 7.23
N VAL A 113 30.90 -4.49 8.51
CA VAL A 113 32.05 -4.79 9.40
C VAL A 113 32.84 -6.01 8.91
N LEU A 114 32.17 -6.98 8.30
CA LEU A 114 32.84 -8.16 7.74
C LEU A 114 33.59 -7.80 6.46
N ALA A 115 33.03 -6.91 5.64
CA ALA A 115 33.67 -6.38 4.44
C ALA A 115 34.94 -5.58 4.80
N GLU A 116 34.88 -4.73 5.83
CA GLU A 116 36.02 -3.96 6.34
C GLU A 116 37.12 -4.88 6.89
N ALA A 117 36.77 -5.86 7.74
CA ALA A 117 37.74 -6.83 8.27
C ALA A 117 38.42 -7.67 7.17
N ILE A 118 37.71 -7.96 6.08
CA ILE A 118 38.26 -8.68 4.93
C ILE A 118 39.21 -7.80 4.10
N ALA A 119 38.95 -6.49 4.02
CA ALA A 119 39.87 -5.54 3.39
C ALA A 119 41.21 -5.50 4.14
N ASP A 120 41.18 -5.51 5.48
CA ASP A 120 42.38 -5.55 6.33
C ASP A 120 43.23 -6.83 6.12
N LEU A 121 42.61 -7.93 5.67
CA LEU A 121 43.31 -9.17 5.29
C LEU A 121 43.97 -9.11 3.90
N GLY A 122 43.89 -7.96 3.21
CA GLY A 122 44.52 -7.72 1.91
C GLY A 122 43.74 -8.31 0.74
N LEU A 123 42.42 -8.46 0.87
CA LEU A 123 41.50 -8.81 -0.21
C LEU A 123 40.86 -7.54 -0.77
N THR A 124 40.55 -7.53 -2.07
CA THR A 124 39.92 -6.34 -2.68
C THR A 124 38.43 -6.33 -2.36
N VAL A 125 38.00 -5.30 -1.64
CA VAL A 125 36.61 -5.11 -1.24
C VAL A 125 36.08 -3.82 -1.84
N THR A 126 34.95 -3.89 -2.56
CA THR A 126 34.29 -2.70 -3.11
C THR A 126 32.79 -2.73 -2.79
N PRO A 127 32.19 -1.61 -2.37
CA PRO A 127 30.74 -1.52 -2.24
C PRO A 127 30.09 -1.73 -3.61
N MET A 128 28.99 -2.48 -3.68
CA MET A 128 28.22 -2.63 -4.92
C MET A 128 27.21 -1.48 -5.02
N CYS A 129 27.32 -0.64 -6.07
CA CYS A 129 26.42 0.51 -6.31
C CYS A 129 25.03 0.11 -6.84
N ASP A 130 24.66 -1.18 -6.85
CA ASP A 130 23.40 -1.60 -7.46
C ASP A 130 22.18 -1.09 -6.66
N VAL A 131 22.38 -0.67 -5.39
CA VAL A 131 21.38 0.00 -4.55
C VAL A 131 22.06 1.12 -3.75
N PRO A 132 21.85 2.41 -4.09
CA PRO A 132 22.35 3.51 -3.28
C PRO A 132 21.61 3.58 -1.92
N PRO A 133 22.21 4.18 -0.87
CA PRO A 133 21.53 4.46 0.40
C PRO A 133 20.24 5.28 0.19
N TYR A 134 19.31 5.20 1.14
CA TYR A 134 18.08 6.00 1.10
C TYR A 134 18.41 7.51 1.04
N GLY A 135 17.86 8.22 0.05
CA GLY A 135 18.13 9.65 -0.20
C GLY A 135 19.34 9.93 -1.11
N TRP A 136 19.95 8.89 -1.68
CA TRP A 136 21.11 9.02 -2.57
C TRP A 136 20.79 8.41 -3.95
N GLU A 137 21.34 8.99 -5.02
CA GLU A 137 21.24 8.46 -6.38
C GLU A 137 22.60 8.05 -6.94
N CYS A 138 22.67 6.88 -7.59
CA CYS A 138 23.88 6.41 -8.28
C CYS A 138 23.83 6.91 -9.73
N SER A 139 24.80 7.72 -10.14
CA SER A 139 24.89 8.33 -11.47
C SER A 139 25.24 7.36 -12.62
N ARG A 140 25.26 6.03 -12.39
CA ARG A 140 25.74 5.02 -13.35
C ARG A 140 24.76 3.87 -13.56
N ASP A 141 24.79 3.31 -14.76
CA ASP A 141 24.09 2.08 -15.11
C ASP A 141 24.46 0.92 -14.17
N LYS A 142 23.50 0.01 -13.94
CA LYS A 142 23.67 -1.18 -13.09
C LYS A 142 24.93 -1.97 -13.51
N GLY A 143 25.78 -2.31 -12.55
CA GLY A 143 26.94 -3.18 -12.77
C GLY A 143 28.25 -2.53 -13.26
N HIS A 144 28.48 -1.23 -13.08
CA HIS A 144 29.73 -0.58 -13.50
C HIS A 144 30.97 -1.01 -12.69
N THR A 145 32.15 -0.92 -13.31
CA THR A 145 33.47 -1.12 -12.65
C THR A 145 34.08 0.23 -12.26
N GLY A 146 34.49 0.43 -11.00
CA GLY A 146 35.11 1.67 -10.48
C GLY A 146 34.42 2.24 -9.23
N PRO A 147 35.03 3.21 -8.50
CA PRO A 147 34.45 3.78 -7.29
C PRO A 147 33.11 4.46 -7.58
N CYS A 148 32.15 4.25 -6.68
CA CYS A 148 30.79 4.78 -6.74
C CYS A 148 30.77 6.32 -6.70
N ALA A 149 30.04 6.93 -7.63
CA ALA A 149 29.76 8.37 -7.66
C ALA A 149 28.29 8.62 -7.27
N ALA A 150 27.90 8.13 -6.09
CA ALA A 150 26.60 8.44 -5.52
C ALA A 150 26.63 9.85 -4.92
N SER A 151 25.56 10.61 -5.15
CA SER A 151 25.35 11.95 -4.60
C SER A 151 24.08 11.99 -3.77
N GLU A 152 24.05 12.85 -2.75
CA GLU A 152 22.82 13.18 -2.02
C GLU A 152 21.81 13.80 -2.98
N VAL A 153 20.56 13.34 -2.94
CA VAL A 153 19.47 13.98 -3.66
C VAL A 153 19.11 15.26 -2.89
N THR A 154 19.62 16.41 -3.34
CA THR A 154 19.16 17.71 -2.84
C THR A 154 17.65 17.84 -3.10
N PRO A 155 16.83 18.19 -2.10
CA PRO A 155 15.38 18.30 -2.25
C PRO A 155 14.94 19.40 -3.22
#